data_AF-A0A1C7M6P5-F1
#
_entry.id   AF-A0A1C7M6P5-F1
#
_cell.length_a   1.000
_cell.length_b   1.000
_cell.length_c   1.000
_cell.angle_alpha   90.00
_cell.angle_beta   90.00
_cell.angle_gamma   90.00
#
_symmetry.space_group_name_H-M   'P 1'
#
loop_
_entity.id
_entity.type
_entity.pdbx_description
1 polymer ?
#
loop_
_entity_poly.entity_id
_entity_poly.type
_entity_poly.pdbx_seq_one_letter_code
_entity_poly.pdbx_strand_id
1 'polypeptide(L)' 'MSMEESISLEETNKIRISLGLKPLTDDSAPADDKEKQAEDNYAKQREREAKERDTKKVQERIAKVRNGGSLMRS' A
#
# COMPACT_ATOMS: atom_id res chain seq x y z
N MET A 1 -2.47 -18.63 38.29
CA MET A 1 -1.76 -17.42 38.75
C MET A 1 -0.36 -17.54 38.18
N SER A 2 0.08 -16.67 37.29
CA SER A 2 0.30 -15.24 37.54
C SER A 2 -0.19 -14.38 36.37
N MET A 3 -0.80 -13.24 36.69
CA MET A 3 -0.87 -12.10 35.78
C MET A 3 0.52 -11.90 35.17
N GLU A 4 0.59 -11.68 33.86
CA GLU A 4 1.72 -10.99 33.27
C GLU A 4 2.03 -9.81 34.19
N GLU A 5 3.18 -9.84 34.87
CA GLU A 5 3.73 -8.66 35.52
C GLU A 5 4.02 -7.69 34.37
N SER A 6 2.99 -6.96 33.95
CA SER A 6 3.06 -5.92 32.94
C SER A 6 3.87 -4.78 33.54
N ILE A 7 5.18 -4.96 33.55
CA ILE A 7 6.14 -3.91 33.87
C ILE A 7 5.82 -2.72 32.98
N SER A 8 5.72 -1.54 33.60
CA SER A 8 5.47 -0.31 32.87
C SER A 8 6.59 -0.05 31.85
N LEU A 9 6.30 0.75 30.81
CA LEU A 9 7.32 1.20 29.85
C LEU A 9 8.50 1.85 30.57
N GLU A 10 8.23 2.59 31.65
CA GLU A 10 9.23 3.22 32.51
C GLU A 10 10.10 2.19 33.25
N GLU A 11 9.50 1.15 33.82
CA GLU A 11 10.23 0.06 34.48
C GLU A 11 11.07 -0.75 33.49
N THR A 12 10.52 -1.04 32.31
CA THR A 12 11.24 -1.69 31.21
C THR A 12 12.43 -0.85 30.76
N ASN A 13 12.27 0.47 30.67
CA ASN A 13 13.33 1.39 30.30
C ASN A 13 14.43 1.47 31.34
N LYS A 14 14.10 1.42 32.64
CA LYS A 14 15.11 1.33 33.72
C LYS A 14 15.98 0.07 33.56
N ILE A 15 15.37 -1.07 33.23
CA ILE A 15 16.09 -2.33 32.99
C ILE A 15 16.96 -2.23 31.72
N ARG A 16 16.46 -1.63 30.63
CA ARG A 16 17.26 -1.46 29.41
C ARG A 16 18.46 -0.56 29.64
N ILE A 17 18.28 0.55 30.35
CA ILE A 17 19.36 1.48 30.66
C ILE A 17 20.43 0.81 31.53
N SER A 18 20.04 0.02 32.54
CA SER A 18 21.01 -0.70 33.38
C SER A 18 21.82 -1.76 32.61
N LEU A 19 21.25 -2.30 31.53
CA LEU A 19 21.92 -3.21 30.59
C LEU A 19 22.72 -2.48 29.49
N GLY A 20 22.78 -1.14 29.50
CA GLY A 20 23.44 -0.34 28.46
C GLY A 20 22.70 -0.31 27.12
N LEU A 21 21.42 -0.67 27.12
CA LEU A 21 20.55 -0.66 25.95
C LEU A 21 19.75 0.64 25.88
N LYS A 22 19.41 1.05 24.65
CA LYS A 22 18.54 2.22 24.43
C LYS A 22 17.13 1.96 25.00
N PRO A 23 16.49 2.97 25.62
CA PRO A 23 15.11 2.86 26.09
C PRO A 23 14.16 2.64 24.91
N LEU A 24 13.06 1.95 25.18
CA LEU A 24 11.92 1.84 24.29
C LEU A 24 11.17 3.18 24.32
N THR A 25 10.91 3.72 23.14
CA THR A 25 9.94 4.81 22.98
C THR A 25 8.59 4.20 22.66
N ASP A 26 7.53 4.89 23.06
CA ASP A 26 6.14 4.49 22.75
C ASP A 26 5.76 4.80 21.29
N ASP A 27 6.75 5.21 20.48
CA ASP A 27 6.60 5.49 19.04
C ASP A 27 6.48 4.20 18.21
N SER A 28 5.86 3.14 18.76
CA SER A 28 5.23 2.14 17.90
C SER A 28 4.11 2.85 17.18
N ALA A 29 4.44 3.44 16.03
CA ALA A 29 3.46 3.91 15.07
C ALA A 29 2.37 2.84 14.96
N PRO A 30 1.09 3.21 15.07
CA PRO A 30 0.03 2.24 15.17
C PRO A 30 0.11 1.30 13.96
N ALA A 31 0.01 0.00 14.22
CA ALA A 31 -0.05 -1.05 13.20
C ALA A 31 -1.25 -0.90 12.22
N ASP A 32 -2.05 0.16 12.37
CA ASP A 32 -3.13 0.64 11.50
C ASP A 32 -2.70 1.01 10.07
N ASP A 33 -1.40 1.04 9.78
CA ASP A 33 -0.92 1.37 8.44
C ASP A 33 -1.18 0.27 7.41
N LYS A 34 -1.32 -1.00 7.82
CA LYS A 34 -1.47 -2.10 6.86
C LYS A 34 -2.86 -2.15 6.22
N GLU A 35 -3.92 -1.95 6.99
CA GLU A 35 -5.29 -1.90 6.49
C GLU A 35 -5.48 -0.71 5.53
N LYS A 36 -5.01 0.48 5.92
CA LYS A 36 -5.06 1.68 5.07
C LYS A 36 -4.25 1.52 3.79
N GLN A 37 -3.06 0.91 3.88
CA GLN A 37 -2.25 0.61 2.70
C GLN A 37 -2.95 -0.38 1.75
N ALA A 38 -3.67 -1.37 2.28
CA ALA A 38 -4.42 -2.32 1.47
C ALA A 38 -5.58 -1.65 0.71
N GLU A 39 -6.35 -0.79 1.41
CA GLU A 39 -7.43 -0.01 0.80
C GLU A 39 -6.92 0.92 -0.32
N ASP A 40 -5.84 1.66 -0.05
CA ASP A 40 -5.21 2.56 -1.02
C ASP A 40 -4.68 1.81 -2.25
N ASN A 41 -4.09 0.63 -2.05
CA ASN A 41 -3.55 -0.19 -3.14
C ASN A 41 -4.68 -0.71 -4.04
N TYR A 42 -5.78 -1.18 -3.45
CA TYR A 42 -6.95 -1.65 -4.20
C TYR A 42 -7.57 -0.50 -5.02
N ALA A 43 -7.76 0.66 -4.41
CA ALA A 43 -8.30 1.84 -5.09
C ALA A 43 -7.42 2.26 -6.29
N LYS A 44 -6.09 2.33 -6.09
CA LYS A 44 -5.13 2.64 -7.15
C LYS A 44 -5.15 1.61 -8.28
N GLN A 45 -5.28 0.33 -7.97
CA GLN A 45 -5.34 -0.73 -8.98
C GLN A 45 -6.59 -0.59 -9.86
N ARG A 46 -7.75 -0.35 -9.24
CA ARG A 46 -9.02 -0.16 -9.97
C ARG A 46 -8.99 1.07 -10.88
N GLU A 47 -8.38 2.16 -10.42
CA GLU A 47 -8.22 3.36 -11.24
C GLU A 47 -7.31 3.12 -12.45
N ARG A 48 -6.20 2.39 -12.26
CA ARG A 48 -5.29 1.99 -13.36
C ARG A 48 -6.00 1.11 -14.38
N GLU A 49 -6.72 0.08 -13.93
CA GLU A 49 -7.49 -0.81 -14.81
C GLU A 49 -8.57 -0.06 -15.62
N ALA A 50 -9.23 0.94 -15.03
CA ALA A 50 -10.18 1.78 -15.75
C ALA A 50 -9.49 2.59 -16.85
N LYS A 51 -8.39 3.27 -16.52
CA LYS A 51 -7.58 4.04 -17.47
C LYS A 51 -7.04 3.16 -18.60
N GLU A 52 -6.51 1.98 -18.29
CA GLU A 52 -6.00 1.03 -19.28
C GLU A 52 -7.10 0.55 -20.24
N ARG A 53 -8.30 0.22 -19.73
CA ARG A 53 -9.42 -0.16 -20.59
C ARG A 53 -9.82 0.95 -21.55
N ASP A 54 -9.82 2.20 -21.08
CA ASP A 54 -10.18 3.33 -21.93
C ASP A 54 -9.10 3.63 -22.97
N THR A 55 -7.82 3.59 -22.59
CA THR A 55 -6.71 3.73 -23.54
C THR A 55 -6.75 2.62 -24.60
N LYS A 56 -7.01 1.37 -24.21
CA LYS A 56 -7.14 0.24 -25.13
C LYS A 56 -8.30 0.43 -26.11
N LYS A 57 -9.47 0.86 -25.65
CA LYS A 57 -10.62 1.17 -26.53
C LYS A 57 -10.29 2.26 -27.54
N VAL A 58 -9.58 3.30 -27.12
CA VAL A 58 -9.14 4.38 -28.01
C VAL A 58 -8.15 3.86 -29.05
N GLN A 59 -7.15 3.09 -28.62
CA GLN A 59 -6.18 2.46 -29.53
C GLN A 59 -6.85 1.52 -30.52
N GLU A 60 -7.79 0.67 -30.08
CA GLU A 60 -8.56 -0.22 -30.95
C GLU A 60 -9.39 0.55 -31.98
N ARG A 61 -10.03 1.67 -31.58
CA ARG A 61 -10.75 2.55 -32.52
C ARG A 61 -9.81 3.16 -33.56
N ILE A 62 -8.65 3.65 -33.13
CA ILE A 62 -7.63 4.21 -34.03
C ILE A 62 -7.12 3.14 -35.01
N ALA A 63 -6.79 1.95 -34.50
CA ALA A 63 -6.34 0.82 -35.31
C ALA A 63 -7.41 0.39 -36.31
N LYS A 64 -8.68 0.33 -35.89
CA LYS A 64 -9.81 0.00 -36.78
C LYS A 64 -9.96 1.00 -37.91
N VAL A 65 -9.87 2.30 -37.62
CA VAL A 65 -9.94 3.36 -38.65
C VAL A 65 -8.74 3.28 -39.59
N ARG A 66 -7.53 3.08 -39.07
CA ARG A 66 -6.31 2.93 -39.87
C ARG A 66 -6.39 1.72 -40.80
N ASN A 67 -6.83 0.57 -40.29
CA ASN A 67 -6.94 -0.67 -41.08
C ASN A 67 -8.09 -0.57 -42.10
N GLY A 68 -9.23 0.02 -41.72
CA GLY A 68 -10.35 0.24 -42.64
C GLY A 68 -10.02 1.24 -43.76
N GLY A 69 -9.26 2.30 -43.45
CA GLY A 69 -8.77 3.25 -44.46
C GLY A 69 -7.72 2.66 -45.39
N SER A 70 -6.94 1.67 -44.92
CA SER A 70 -5.98 0.94 -45.74
C SER A 70 -6.64 -0.06 -46.68
N LEU A 71 -7.77 -0.67 -46.28
CA LEU A 71 -8.50 -1.64 -47.11
C LEU A 71 -9.27 -0.97 -48.28
N MET A 72 -9.60 0.31 -48.15
CA MET A 72 -10.36 1.06 -49.17
C MET A 72 -9.48 1.79 -50.19
N ARG A 73 -8.15 1.78 -50.01
CA ARG A 73 -7.17 2.48 -50.87
C ARG A 73 -6.21 1.54 -51.62
N SER A 74 -6.47 0.22 -51.59
CA SER A 74 -5.79 -0.81 -52.38
C SER A 74 -6.75 -1.40 -53.41
#